data_AF-A0A7S1LWR6-F1
#
_entry.id   AF-A0A7S1LWR6-F1
#
_cell.length_a   1.000
_cell.length_b   1.000
_cell.length_c   1.000
_cell.angle_alpha   90.00
_cell.angle_beta   90.00
_cell.angle_gamma   90.00
#
_symmetry.space_group_name_H-M   'P 1'
#
loop_
_entity.id
_entity.type
_entity.pdbx_description
1 polymer ?
#
loop_
_entity_poly.entity_id
_entity_poly.type
_entity_poly.pdbx_seq_one_letter_code
_entity_poly.pdbx_strand_id
1 'polypeptide(L)'
;QLTRTKTGEEARVEVSRDAAPVWRWRAKKHNAKPVWRGQPRSRSRWDKVPPEERSSKHQAQRFVYVDEWQCISCRNCCDIAPHSFCIDAEHGRARVYTQWGNSEEYLDYAVESCPVDCIYWVSREELQALEHVTAEKMEDEKGNLPCPMSIMNGMNLGRDVPDPFYMAQHFMAKQEVQQEKEKKQGTLKAAADKFQERILKAFERLSEALRSAVRGF
;
A
#
# COMPACT_ATOMS: atom_id res chain seq x y z
N GLN A 1 0.38 49.23 19.37
CA GLN A 1 -0.95 48.64 19.65
C GLN A 1 -1.51 48.12 18.33
N LEU A 2 -1.91 46.84 18.32
CA LEU A 2 -2.55 46.07 17.25
C LEU A 2 -2.04 46.22 15.80
N THR A 3 -1.49 45.13 15.25
CA THR A 3 -1.95 44.64 13.94
C THR A 3 -2.07 43.12 13.94
N ARG A 4 -3.28 42.70 13.61
CA ARG A 4 -3.81 41.34 13.43
C ARG A 4 -3.10 40.62 12.28
N THR A 5 -2.47 39.47 12.54
CA THR A 5 -2.09 38.53 11.48
C THR A 5 -3.29 37.61 11.19
N LYS A 6 -3.95 37.90 10.07
CA LYS A 6 -4.89 36.97 9.42
C LYS A 6 -4.07 35.97 8.60
N THR A 7 -4.66 34.80 8.43
CA THR A 7 -4.30 33.68 7.54
C THR A 7 -3.19 32.76 8.04
N GLY A 8 -3.50 31.96 9.06
CA GLY A 8 -2.97 30.61 9.19
C GLY A 8 -3.81 29.67 8.33
N GLU A 9 -3.58 29.67 7.03
CA GLU A 9 -4.07 28.61 6.15
C GLU A 9 -3.12 27.43 6.34
N GLU A 10 -3.46 26.53 7.26
CA GLU A 10 -2.79 25.23 7.37
C GLU A 10 -2.98 24.52 6.02
N ALA A 11 -1.86 24.29 5.33
CA ALA A 11 -1.84 23.63 4.05
C ALA A 11 -2.54 22.27 4.18
N ARG A 12 -3.74 22.18 3.60
CA ARG A 12 -4.51 20.95 3.55
C ARG A 12 -3.72 19.94 2.73
N VAL A 13 -3.06 19.00 3.40
CA VAL A 13 -2.36 17.90 2.73
C VAL A 13 -3.42 17.07 2.01
N GLU A 14 -3.43 17.14 0.68
CA GLU A 14 -4.30 16.32 -0.15
C GLU A 14 -3.79 14.88 -0.14
N VAL A 15 -4.33 14.07 0.77
CA VAL A 15 -4.13 12.62 0.75
C VAL A 15 -5.03 12.05 -0.35
N SER A 16 -4.46 11.25 -1.26
CA SER A 16 -5.19 10.63 -2.38
C SER A 16 -6.43 9.89 -1.91
N ARG A 17 -7.58 10.20 -2.51
CA ARG A 17 -8.90 9.61 -2.24
C ARG A 17 -8.94 8.15 -2.71
N ASP A 18 -8.50 7.22 -1.87
CA ASP A 18 -8.59 5.79 -2.16
C ASP A 18 -10.06 5.31 -2.01
N ALA A 19 -10.81 5.47 -3.11
CA ALA A 19 -12.26 5.29 -3.17
C ALA A 19 -12.68 3.81 -3.27
N ALA A 20 -13.29 3.29 -2.18
CA ALA A 20 -14.19 2.13 -2.15
C ALA A 20 -13.57 0.75 -2.55
N PRO A 21 -14.20 -0.41 -2.24
CA PRO A 21 -13.49 -1.67 -1.96
C PRO A 21 -12.66 -2.21 -3.11
N VAL A 22 -11.41 -2.61 -2.85
CA VAL A 22 -10.75 -3.62 -3.71
C VAL A 22 -11.24 -5.05 -3.43
N TRP A 23 -11.92 -5.28 -2.30
CA TRP A 23 -12.54 -6.56 -1.99
C TRP A 23 -14.01 -6.58 -2.40
N ARG A 24 -14.32 -7.24 -3.52
CA ARG A 24 -15.63 -7.86 -3.68
C ARG A 24 -15.63 -9.07 -2.74
N TRP A 25 -16.58 -9.13 -1.82
CA TRP A 25 -16.96 -10.30 -1.01
C TRP A 25 -17.55 -11.42 -1.90
N ARG A 26 -16.99 -11.63 -3.09
CA ARG A 26 -17.34 -12.69 -4.04
C ARG A 26 -16.08 -13.49 -4.30
N ALA A 27 -16.24 -14.81 -4.41
CA ALA A 27 -15.20 -15.74 -4.78
C ALA A 27 -14.32 -15.15 -5.91
N LYS A 28 -13.03 -14.96 -5.62
CA LYS A 28 -12.03 -14.65 -6.64
C LYS A 28 -12.12 -15.71 -7.75
N LYS A 29 -11.66 -15.37 -8.96
CA LYS A 29 -11.05 -16.40 -9.80
C LYS A 29 -9.87 -16.94 -8.98
N HIS A 30 -10.03 -18.12 -8.40
CA HIS A 30 -8.96 -18.81 -7.68
C HIS A 30 -7.69 -18.77 -8.57
N ASN A 31 -6.58 -18.23 -8.05
CA ASN A 31 -5.22 -18.21 -8.64
C ASN A 31 -4.67 -16.93 -9.31
N ALA A 32 -5.23 -15.73 -9.12
CA ALA A 32 -4.59 -14.50 -9.62
C ALA A 32 -3.73 -13.82 -8.54
N LYS A 33 -2.40 -13.77 -8.76
CA LYS A 33 -1.43 -13.07 -7.90
C LYS A 33 -1.83 -11.60 -7.64
N PRO A 34 -1.58 -11.03 -6.46
CA PRO A 34 -1.96 -9.66 -6.20
C PRO A 34 -1.02 -8.74 -6.96
N VAL A 35 -1.57 -7.80 -7.73
CA VAL A 35 -0.77 -6.83 -8.48
C VAL A 35 -0.51 -5.60 -7.60
N TRP A 36 0.76 -5.22 -7.47
CA TRP A 36 1.15 -3.96 -6.82
C TRP A 36 0.56 -2.77 -7.57
N ARG A 37 -0.14 -1.89 -6.85
CA ARG A 37 -0.76 -0.68 -7.42
C ARG A 37 -0.35 0.61 -6.71
N GLY A 38 0.53 0.54 -5.69
CA GLY A 38 0.87 1.70 -4.86
C GLY A 38 -0.35 2.28 -4.13
N GLN A 39 -1.33 1.43 -3.81
CA GLN A 39 -2.57 1.80 -3.14
C GLN A 39 -2.87 0.77 -2.06
N PRO A 40 -3.35 1.20 -0.87
CA PRO A 40 -3.81 0.27 0.15
C PRO A 40 -4.99 -0.55 -0.37
N ARG A 41 -5.08 -1.78 0.11
CA ARG A 41 -6.22 -2.67 -0.05
C ARG A 41 -7.37 -2.32 0.90
N SER A 42 -7.08 -1.75 2.06
CA SER A 42 -8.11 -1.22 2.94
C SER A 42 -8.75 0.04 2.34
N ARG A 43 -10.06 0.21 2.53
CA ARG A 43 -10.76 1.43 2.08
C ARG A 43 -10.33 2.58 2.97
N SER A 44 -10.16 3.79 2.41
CA SER A 44 -9.92 4.96 3.23
C SER A 44 -11.22 5.70 3.56
N ARG A 45 -11.48 5.95 4.85
CA ARG A 45 -12.43 6.97 5.33
C ARG A 45 -11.74 8.20 5.91
N TRP A 46 -10.41 8.30 5.77
CA TRP A 46 -9.59 9.39 6.27
C TRP A 46 -10.18 10.80 6.04
N ASP A 47 -10.55 11.09 4.79
CA ASP A 47 -11.09 12.41 4.39
C ASP A 47 -12.48 12.70 4.96
N LYS A 48 -13.19 11.64 5.37
CA LYS A 48 -14.56 11.70 5.89
C LYS A 48 -14.61 11.83 7.41
N VAL A 49 -13.46 11.77 8.08
CA VAL A 49 -13.38 12.02 9.53
C VAL A 49 -13.71 13.50 9.78
N PRO A 50 -14.75 13.79 10.59
CA PRO A 50 -15.12 15.15 10.97
C PRO A 50 -13.95 15.88 11.65
N PRO A 51 -13.74 17.20 11.41
CA PRO A 51 -12.63 17.94 12.00
C PRO A 51 -12.48 17.79 13.52
N GLU A 52 -13.59 17.67 14.25
CA GLU A 52 -13.66 17.48 15.69
C GLU A 52 -13.12 16.12 16.17
N GLU A 53 -13.10 15.11 15.29
CA GLU A 53 -12.60 13.75 15.58
C GLU A 53 -11.15 13.55 15.07
N ARG A 54 -10.53 14.57 14.48
CA ARG A 54 -9.16 14.51 13.94
C ARG A 54 -8.12 14.68 15.04
N SER A 55 -7.89 13.58 15.72
CA SER A 55 -6.89 13.44 16.79
C SER A 55 -5.46 13.38 16.26
N SER A 56 -4.50 13.13 17.16
CA SER A 56 -3.06 13.23 16.88
C SER A 56 -2.59 12.30 15.76
N LYS A 57 -3.12 11.06 15.71
CA LYS A 57 -2.75 10.08 14.70
C LYS A 57 -3.39 10.41 13.35
N HIS A 58 -4.54 11.08 13.36
CA HIS A 58 -5.12 11.67 12.16
C HIS A 58 -4.21 12.78 11.61
N GLN A 59 -3.67 13.65 12.45
CA GLN A 59 -2.78 14.68 11.91
C GLN A 59 -1.46 14.10 11.39
N ALA A 60 -0.97 13.03 12.03
CA ALA A 60 0.26 12.35 11.69
C ALA A 60 0.15 11.30 10.56
N GLN A 61 -0.98 11.22 9.84
CA GLN A 61 -1.16 10.26 8.73
C GLN A 61 -0.91 8.80 9.11
N ARG A 62 -1.39 8.40 10.29
CA ARG A 62 -1.26 7.02 10.77
C ARG A 62 -2.46 6.18 10.39
N PHE A 63 -2.19 4.94 10.06
CA PHE A 63 -3.16 3.94 9.65
C PHE A 63 -2.95 2.66 10.43
N VAL A 64 -3.99 1.83 10.54
CA VAL A 64 -3.93 0.60 11.31
C VAL A 64 -3.69 -0.58 10.37
N TYR A 65 -2.77 -1.46 10.77
CA TYR A 65 -2.45 -2.71 10.09
C TYR A 65 -2.60 -3.88 11.07
N VAL A 66 -3.04 -5.03 10.60
CA VAL A 66 -3.09 -6.28 11.38
C VAL A 66 -2.10 -7.24 10.76
N ASP A 67 -1.18 -7.80 11.54
CA ASP A 67 -0.37 -8.94 11.13
C ASP A 67 -1.23 -10.21 11.16
N GLU A 68 -1.66 -10.63 9.98
CA GLU A 68 -2.51 -11.79 9.82
C GLU A 68 -1.80 -13.14 10.06
N TRP A 69 -0.47 -13.22 10.11
CA TRP A 69 0.23 -14.46 10.49
C TRP A 69 0.18 -14.72 11.99
N GLN A 70 0.28 -13.65 12.78
CA GLN A 70 0.21 -13.73 14.24
C GLN A 70 -1.21 -13.71 14.78
N CYS A 71 -2.18 -13.19 14.01
CA CYS A 71 -3.56 -13.10 14.43
C CYS A 71 -4.17 -14.48 14.80
N ILE A 72 -4.56 -14.64 16.07
CA ILE A 72 -5.21 -15.85 16.60
C ILE A 72 -6.74 -15.87 16.39
N SER A 73 -7.29 -14.89 15.68
CA SER A 73 -8.73 -14.81 15.39
C SER A 73 -9.63 -14.70 16.63
N CYS A 74 -9.18 -14.02 17.69
CA CYS A 74 -9.95 -13.81 18.92
C CYS A 74 -11.16 -12.89 18.77
N ARG A 75 -11.26 -12.16 17.65
CA ARG A 75 -12.35 -11.24 17.26
C ARG A 75 -12.52 -9.98 18.12
N ASN A 76 -11.75 -9.80 19.19
CA ASN A 76 -11.85 -8.64 20.07
C ASN A 76 -11.78 -7.29 19.32
N CYS A 77 -10.88 -7.14 18.35
CA CYS A 77 -10.79 -5.94 17.51
C CYS A 77 -12.05 -5.68 16.67
N CYS A 78 -12.75 -6.74 16.24
CA CYS A 78 -14.00 -6.63 15.49
C CYS A 78 -15.16 -6.20 16.39
N ASP A 79 -15.15 -6.58 17.66
CA ASP A 79 -16.18 -6.20 18.62
C ASP A 79 -15.99 -4.75 19.08
N ILE A 80 -14.73 -4.32 19.27
CA ILE A 80 -14.38 -2.95 19.66
C ILE A 80 -14.59 -1.95 18.52
N ALA A 81 -14.10 -2.27 17.32
CA ALA A 81 -14.09 -1.36 16.17
C ALA A 81 -14.66 -2.03 14.90
N PRO A 82 -15.96 -2.38 14.88
CA PRO A 82 -16.60 -3.16 13.80
C PRO A 82 -16.64 -2.43 12.45
N HIS A 83 -16.49 -1.11 12.44
CA HIS A 83 -16.44 -0.33 11.21
C HIS A 83 -15.06 -0.32 10.56
N SER A 84 -14.04 -0.83 11.26
CA SER A 84 -12.65 -0.83 10.79
C SER A 84 -12.08 -2.23 10.62
N PHE A 85 -12.42 -3.17 11.52
CA PHE A 85 -11.92 -4.55 11.52
C PHE A 85 -12.99 -5.56 11.12
N CYS A 86 -12.57 -6.61 10.41
CA CYS A 86 -13.39 -7.79 10.15
C CYS A 86 -12.54 -9.06 10.12
N ILE A 87 -13.17 -10.22 10.27
CA ILE A 87 -12.52 -11.51 10.01
C ILE A 87 -12.61 -11.81 8.51
N ASP A 88 -11.46 -12.10 7.90
CA ASP A 88 -11.36 -12.59 6.53
C ASP A 88 -11.96 -14.01 6.45
N ALA A 89 -12.95 -14.19 5.59
CA ALA A 89 -13.66 -15.46 5.45
C ALA A 89 -12.77 -16.56 4.84
N GLU A 90 -11.77 -16.19 4.03
CA GLU A 90 -10.88 -17.17 3.37
C GLU A 90 -9.83 -17.72 4.33
N HIS A 91 -9.24 -16.85 5.14
CA HIS A 91 -8.08 -17.18 5.98
C HIS A 91 -8.43 -17.29 7.47
N GLY A 92 -9.62 -16.85 7.86
CA GLY A 92 -10.06 -16.80 9.25
C GLY A 92 -9.33 -15.77 10.10
N ARG A 93 -8.52 -14.87 9.54
CA ARG A 93 -7.71 -13.88 10.27
C ARG A 93 -8.37 -12.51 10.32
N ALA A 94 -8.10 -11.72 11.35
CA ALA A 94 -8.56 -10.34 11.40
C ALA A 94 -7.81 -9.49 10.36
N ARG A 95 -8.50 -8.50 9.78
CA ARG A 95 -7.95 -7.53 8.83
C ARG A 95 -8.63 -6.18 9.02
N VAL A 96 -7.90 -5.10 8.74
CA VAL A 96 -8.48 -3.76 8.58
C VAL A 96 -9.09 -3.65 7.19
N TYR A 97 -10.42 -3.55 7.11
CA TYR A 97 -11.11 -3.41 5.82
C TYR A 97 -11.43 -1.95 5.48
N THR A 98 -11.54 -1.10 6.50
CA THR A 98 -11.75 0.34 6.36
C THR A 98 -10.86 1.07 7.36
N GLN A 99 -9.92 1.86 6.84
CA GLN A 99 -9.14 2.80 7.63
C GLN A 99 -10.04 3.93 8.11
N TRP A 100 -9.97 4.28 9.39
CA TRP A 100 -10.77 5.34 10.00
C TRP A 100 -12.27 5.10 9.87
N GLY A 101 -12.69 3.84 10.03
CA GLY A 101 -14.10 3.47 10.14
C GLY A 101 -14.72 3.79 11.50
N ASN A 102 -13.89 3.81 12.54
CA ASN A 102 -14.19 4.20 13.91
C ASN A 102 -13.27 5.37 14.34
N SER A 103 -13.56 6.00 15.48
CA SER A 103 -12.71 7.05 16.04
C SER A 103 -11.34 6.52 16.46
N GLU A 104 -10.36 7.42 16.60
CA GLU A 104 -9.00 7.07 17.06
C GLU A 104 -9.03 6.31 18.39
N GLU A 105 -9.91 6.67 19.33
CA GLU A 105 -10.05 6.01 20.64
C GLU A 105 -10.44 4.53 20.52
N TYR A 106 -11.39 4.20 19.66
CA TYR A 106 -11.77 2.80 19.42
C TYR A 106 -10.66 2.02 18.71
N LEU A 107 -9.94 2.68 17.79
CA LEU A 107 -8.81 2.06 17.11
C LEU A 107 -7.66 1.78 18.07
N ASP A 108 -7.33 2.73 18.94
CA ASP A 108 -6.32 2.55 19.98
C ASP A 108 -6.71 1.46 20.96
N TYR A 109 -7.97 1.44 21.39
CA TYR A 109 -8.43 0.39 22.28
C TYR A 109 -8.36 -1.00 21.60
N ALA A 110 -8.69 -1.10 20.31
CA ALA A 110 -8.54 -2.33 19.56
C ALA A 110 -7.07 -2.77 19.45
N VAL A 111 -6.14 -1.82 19.27
CA VAL A 111 -4.69 -2.08 19.22
C VAL A 111 -4.19 -2.59 20.57
N GLU A 112 -4.46 -1.87 21.66
CA GLU A 112 -3.97 -2.18 23.01
C GLU A 112 -4.57 -3.45 23.62
N SER A 113 -5.79 -3.82 23.20
CA SER A 113 -6.49 -5.01 23.70
C SER A 113 -6.21 -6.28 22.89
N CYS A 114 -5.30 -6.24 21.92
CA CYS A 114 -4.94 -7.41 21.15
C CYS A 114 -4.13 -8.40 22.02
N PRO A 115 -4.60 -9.63 22.27
CA PRO A 115 -3.93 -10.56 23.19
C PRO A 115 -2.58 -11.11 22.67
N VAL A 116 -2.24 -10.82 21.41
CA VAL A 116 -1.01 -11.25 20.75
C VAL A 116 -0.27 -10.09 20.08
N ASP A 117 -0.64 -8.84 20.41
CA ASP A 117 0.02 -7.61 19.95
C ASP A 117 0.23 -7.53 18.42
N CYS A 118 -0.70 -8.09 17.63
CA CYS A 118 -0.57 -8.21 16.18
C CYS A 118 -1.21 -7.04 15.41
N ILE A 119 -1.46 -5.90 16.06
CA ILE A 119 -2.10 -4.73 15.44
C ILE A 119 -1.18 -3.52 15.61
N TYR A 120 -0.90 -2.81 14.52
CA TYR A 120 0.14 -1.78 14.47
C TYR A 120 -0.37 -0.50 13.83
N TRP A 121 0.06 0.64 14.37
CA TRP A 121 -0.04 1.93 13.71
C TRP A 121 1.16 2.14 12.77
N VAL A 122 0.89 2.40 11.49
CA VAL A 122 1.90 2.50 10.42
C VAL A 122 1.68 3.76 9.58
N SER A 123 2.69 4.17 8.83
CA SER A 123 2.54 5.22 7.81
C SER A 123 1.72 4.73 6.61
N ARG A 124 1.28 5.66 5.75
CA ARG A 124 0.54 5.32 4.54
C ARG A 124 1.37 4.47 3.57
N GLU A 125 2.64 4.79 3.42
CA GLU A 125 3.58 4.11 2.53
C GLU A 125 3.84 2.68 3.01
N GLU A 126 4.08 2.52 4.33
CA GLU A 126 4.24 1.21 4.95
C GLU A 126 2.96 0.38 4.82
N LEU A 127 1.78 0.96 5.05
CA LEU A 127 0.51 0.25 4.93
C LEU A 127 0.34 -0.37 3.54
N GLN A 128 0.65 0.38 2.48
CA GLN A 128 0.56 -0.12 1.11
C GLN A 128 1.44 -1.36 0.94
N ALA A 129 2.71 -1.26 1.33
CA ALA A 129 3.68 -2.34 1.21
C ALA A 129 3.26 -3.55 2.04
N LEU A 130 2.92 -3.36 3.31
CA LEU A 130 2.48 -4.40 4.24
C LEU A 130 1.28 -5.17 3.69
N GLU A 131 0.20 -4.48 3.32
CA GLU A 131 -1.00 -5.13 2.80
C GLU A 131 -0.75 -5.88 1.48
N HIS A 132 0.23 -5.44 0.68
CA HIS A 132 0.61 -6.11 -0.56
C HIS A 132 1.44 -7.37 -0.32
N VAL A 133 2.54 -7.27 0.44
CA VAL A 133 3.43 -8.41 0.70
C VAL A 133 2.70 -9.50 1.47
N THR A 134 1.79 -9.10 2.36
CA THR A 134 0.90 -10.03 3.05
C THR A 134 -0.05 -10.72 2.08
N ALA A 135 -0.68 -9.98 1.17
CA ALA A 135 -1.53 -10.58 0.15
C ALA A 135 -0.77 -11.61 -0.70
N GLU A 136 0.44 -11.24 -1.13
CA GLU A 136 1.27 -12.07 -2.00
C GLU A 136 1.68 -13.36 -1.31
N LYS A 137 2.16 -13.28 -0.06
CA LYS A 137 2.56 -14.47 0.69
C LYS A 137 1.39 -15.39 1.02
N MET A 138 0.23 -14.85 1.39
CA MET A 138 -0.96 -15.68 1.61
C MET A 138 -1.35 -16.47 0.36
N GLU A 139 -1.23 -15.85 -0.81
CA GLU A 139 -1.52 -16.51 -2.08
C GLU A 139 -0.45 -17.55 -2.45
N ASP A 140 0.84 -17.25 -2.23
CA ASP A 140 1.94 -18.21 -2.44
C ASP A 140 1.82 -19.44 -1.52
N GLU A 141 1.37 -19.25 -0.28
CA GLU A 141 1.11 -20.33 0.68
C GLU A 141 -0.23 -21.04 0.45
N LYS A 142 -1.01 -20.64 -0.58
CA LYS A 142 -2.37 -21.17 -0.86
C LYS A 142 -3.30 -21.08 0.35
N GLY A 143 -3.13 -20.08 1.21
CA GLY A 143 -3.88 -19.93 2.45
C GLY A 143 -3.49 -20.91 3.57
N ASN A 144 -2.43 -21.72 3.41
CA ASN A 144 -1.86 -22.52 4.51
C ASN A 144 -1.06 -21.63 5.48
N LEU A 145 -1.77 -20.74 6.16
CA LEU A 145 -1.21 -19.97 7.24
C LEU A 145 -0.83 -20.93 8.39
N PRO A 146 0.32 -20.70 9.04
CA PRO A 146 0.66 -21.45 10.24
C PRO A 146 -0.45 -21.29 11.29
N CYS A 147 -0.65 -22.36 12.05
CA CYS A 147 -1.53 -22.36 13.21
C CYS A 147 -0.93 -21.39 14.25
N PRO A 148 -1.64 -20.30 14.62
CA PRO A 148 -1.09 -19.30 15.56
C PRO A 148 -0.76 -19.91 16.93
N MET A 149 -1.56 -20.87 17.38
CA MET A 149 -1.28 -21.63 18.62
C MET A 149 -0.03 -22.52 18.49
N SER A 150 0.24 -23.07 17.30
CA SER A 150 1.46 -23.84 17.07
C SER A 150 2.70 -22.94 17.07
N ILE A 151 2.59 -21.71 16.57
CA ILE A 151 3.66 -20.70 16.65
C ILE A 151 3.94 -20.36 18.11
N MET A 152 2.90 -19.97 18.86
CA MET A 152 3.04 -19.54 20.25
C MET A 152 3.61 -20.63 21.17
N ASN A 153 3.28 -21.90 20.89
CA ASN A 153 3.79 -23.04 21.65
C ASN A 153 5.15 -23.56 21.15
N GLY A 154 5.83 -22.86 20.23
CA GLY A 154 7.12 -23.28 19.66
C GLY A 154 7.04 -24.56 18.82
N MET A 155 5.84 -24.97 18.42
CA MET A 155 5.55 -26.17 17.64
C MET A 155 5.39 -25.85 16.14
N ASN A 156 6.24 -24.99 15.58
CA ASN A 156 6.09 -24.54 14.19
C ASN A 156 6.58 -25.53 13.13
N LEU A 157 6.85 -26.80 13.48
CA LEU A 157 7.28 -27.87 12.56
C LEU A 157 8.42 -27.44 11.60
N GLY A 158 9.32 -26.56 12.03
CA GLY A 158 10.41 -26.04 11.22
C GLY A 158 10.01 -25.07 10.08
N ARG A 159 8.78 -24.53 10.07
CA ARG A 159 8.42 -23.41 9.21
C ARG A 159 8.95 -22.11 9.82
N ASP A 160 9.47 -21.21 8.99
CA ASP A 160 9.71 -19.82 9.39
C ASP A 160 8.37 -19.08 9.39
N VAL A 161 8.07 -18.31 10.44
CA VAL A 161 6.93 -17.39 10.41
C VAL A 161 7.36 -16.16 9.61
N PRO A 162 6.69 -15.82 8.51
CA PRO A 162 7.00 -14.60 7.76
C PRO A 162 6.78 -13.37 8.64
N ASP A 163 7.76 -12.47 8.68
CA ASP A 163 7.60 -11.13 9.27
C ASP A 163 7.15 -10.14 8.17
N PRO A 164 5.91 -9.62 8.23
CA PRO A 164 5.41 -8.67 7.25
C PRO A 164 6.24 -7.40 7.16
N PHE A 165 6.82 -6.93 8.25
CA PHE A 165 7.62 -5.70 8.27
C PHE A 165 8.95 -5.89 7.55
N TYR A 166 9.66 -6.99 7.82
CA TYR A 166 10.87 -7.34 7.06
C TYR A 166 10.57 -7.50 5.56
N MET A 167 9.48 -8.20 5.24
CA MET A 167 9.04 -8.36 3.85
C MET A 167 8.70 -7.04 3.18
N ALA A 168 7.99 -6.14 3.86
CA ALA A 168 7.62 -4.84 3.35
C ALA A 168 8.85 -3.95 3.14
N GLN A 169 9.80 -3.92 4.08
CA GLN A 169 11.06 -3.18 3.93
C GLN A 169 11.84 -3.65 2.71
N HIS A 170 12.02 -4.96 2.56
CA HIS A 170 12.73 -5.53 1.41
C HIS A 170 11.98 -5.27 0.09
N PHE A 171 10.64 -5.31 0.12
CA PHE A 171 9.81 -4.98 -1.02
C PHE A 171 9.99 -3.50 -1.43
N MET A 172 9.93 -2.57 -0.50
CA MET A 172 10.12 -1.14 -0.75
C MET A 172 11.52 -0.85 -1.30
N ALA A 173 12.57 -1.43 -0.72
CA ALA A 173 13.94 -1.28 -1.22
C ALA A 173 14.09 -1.79 -2.67
N LYS A 174 13.42 -2.89 -3.03
CA LYS A 174 13.37 -3.38 -4.41
C LYS A 174 12.64 -2.40 -5.35
N GLN A 175 11.53 -1.81 -4.90
CA GLN A 175 10.79 -0.82 -5.68
C GLN A 175 11.66 0.42 -5.95
N GLU A 176 12.41 0.91 -4.98
CA GLU A 176 13.32 2.05 -5.16
C GLU A 176 14.38 1.78 -6.22
N VAL A 177 15.06 0.63 -6.13
CA VAL A 177 16.07 0.22 -7.13
C VAL A 177 15.45 0.08 -8.52
N GLN A 178 14.24 -0.46 -8.61
CA GLN A 178 13.53 -0.62 -9.88
C GLN A 178 13.13 0.74 -10.47
N GLN A 179 12.59 1.65 -9.67
CA GLN A 179 12.25 3.01 -10.09
C GLN A 179 13.49 3.79 -10.56
N GLU A 180 14.63 3.63 -9.89
CA GLU A 180 15.88 4.24 -10.34
C GLU A 180 16.34 3.72 -11.71
N LYS A 181 16.26 2.39 -11.92
CA LYS A 181 16.57 1.78 -13.21
C LYS A 181 15.63 2.28 -14.30
N GLU A 182 14.34 2.35 -14.02
CA GLU A 182 13.32 2.84 -14.95
C GLU A 182 13.51 4.33 -15.27
N LYS A 183 13.84 5.17 -14.28
CA LYS A 183 14.17 6.59 -14.50
C LYS A 183 15.41 6.74 -15.39
N LYS A 184 16.47 5.97 -15.13
CA LYS A 184 17.70 5.98 -15.94
C LYS A 184 17.42 5.50 -17.36
N GLN A 185 16.69 4.40 -17.54
CA GLN A 185 16.28 3.89 -18.85
C GLN A 185 15.37 4.87 -19.60
N GLY A 186 14.41 5.49 -18.92
CA GLY A 186 13.52 6.50 -19.49
C GLY A 186 14.27 7.75 -19.94
N THR A 187 15.27 8.18 -19.17
CA THR A 187 16.15 9.32 -19.54
C THR A 187 16.99 8.97 -20.78
N LEU A 188 17.59 7.78 -20.81
CA LEU A 188 18.37 7.32 -21.97
C LEU A 188 17.50 7.18 -23.22
N LYS A 189 16.29 6.63 -23.08
CA LYS A 189 15.32 6.52 -24.16
C LYS A 189 14.89 7.90 -24.68
N ALA A 190 14.55 8.82 -23.78
CA ALA A 190 14.17 10.18 -24.17
C ALA A 190 15.32 10.92 -24.88
N ALA A 191 16.57 10.67 -24.50
CA ALA A 191 17.74 11.21 -25.19
C ALA A 191 17.90 10.60 -26.60
N ALA A 192 17.71 9.29 -26.74
CA ALA A 192 17.73 8.59 -28.03
C ALA A 192 16.60 9.08 -28.97
N ASP A 193 15.38 9.25 -28.45
CA ASP A 193 14.23 9.74 -29.20
C ASP A 193 14.48 11.18 -29.71
N LYS A 194 15.02 12.06 -28.85
CA LYS A 194 15.44 13.42 -29.26
C LYS A 194 16.53 13.41 -30.32
N PHE A 195 17.48 12.46 -30.24
CA PHE A 195 18.53 12.32 -31.24
C PHE A 195 17.97 11.86 -32.58
N GLN A 196 17.08 10.86 -32.59
CA GLN A 196 16.39 10.40 -33.80
C GLN A 196 15.54 11.51 -34.43
N GLU A 197 14.80 12.29 -33.62
CA GLU A 197 14.00 13.42 -34.10
C GLU A 197 14.88 14.48 -34.78
N ARG A 198 16.06 14.78 -34.23
CA ARG A 198 17.02 15.70 -34.84
C ARG A 198 17.53 15.19 -36.18
N ILE A 199 17.82 13.90 -36.31
CA ILE A 199 18.25 13.29 -37.58
C ILE A 199 17.14 13.40 -38.62
N LEU A 200 15.90 13.06 -38.27
CA LEU A 200 14.75 13.16 -39.18
C LEU A 200 14.54 14.61 -39.66
N LYS A 201 14.57 15.59 -38.74
CA LYS A 201 14.46 17.01 -39.10
C LYS A 201 15.60 17.50 -39.99
N ALA A 202 16.82 16.98 -39.82
CA ALA A 202 17.95 17.33 -40.67
C ALA A 202 17.77 16.73 -42.08
N PHE A 203 17.32 15.48 -42.18
CA PHE A 203 17.01 14.83 -43.45
C PHE A 203 15.91 15.59 -44.23
N GLU A 204 14.86 16.05 -43.54
CA GLU A 204 13.79 16.88 -44.11
C GLU A 204 14.23 18.26 -44.60
N ARG A 205 15.46 18.71 -44.33
CA ARG A 205 16.00 19.97 -44.86
C ARG A 205 16.86 19.80 -46.11
N LEU A 206 17.23 18.56 -46.45
CA LEU A 206 18.06 18.26 -47.64
C LEU A 206 17.29 18.56 -48.94
N SER A 207 17.98 18.77 -50.05
CA SER A 207 17.33 18.88 -51.37
C SER A 207 16.74 17.55 -51.82
N GLU A 208 15.76 17.59 -52.72
CA GLU A 208 15.03 16.40 -53.16
C GLU A 208 15.92 15.38 -53.88
N ALA A 209 16.92 15.85 -54.65
CA ALA A 209 17.95 15.02 -55.26
C ALA A 209 18.79 14.25 -54.21
N LEU A 210 19.20 14.93 -53.12
CA LEU A 210 19.94 14.30 -52.02
C LEU A 210 19.08 13.33 -51.22
N ARG A 211 17.79 13.63 -50.99
CA ARG A 211 16.87 12.72 -50.29
C ARG A 211 16.60 11.44 -51.08
N SER A 212 16.57 11.51 -52.41
CA SER A 212 16.37 10.35 -53.29
C SER A 212 17.64 9.49 -53.40
N ALA A 213 18.82 10.10 -53.38
CA ALA A 213 20.10 9.39 -53.36
C ALA A 213 20.31 8.58 -52.07
N VAL A 214 19.90 9.12 -50.91
CA VAL A 214 20.00 8.42 -49.61
C VAL A 214 18.99 7.28 -49.47
N ARG A 215 17.84 7.34 -50.16
CA ARG A 215 16.82 6.28 -50.14
C ARG A 215 17.10 5.11 -51.11
N GLY A 216 18.08 5.26 -51.99
CA GLY A 216 18.43 4.27 -53.02
C GLY A 216 19.50 3.24 -52.59
N PHE A 217 19.88 3.23 -51.31
CA PHE A 217 20.82 2.27 -50.70
C PHE A 217 20.10 1.37 -49.69
#